data_AF-A0A957LSS9-F1
#
_entry.id   AF-A0A957LSS9-F1
#
_cell.length_a   1.000
_cell.length_b   1.000
_cell.length_c   1.000
_cell.angle_alpha   90.00
_cell.angle_beta   90.00
_cell.angle_gamma   90.00
#
_symmetry.space_group_name_H-M   'P 1'
#
loop_
_entity.id
_entity.type
_entity.pdbx_description
1 polymer ?
#
loop_
_entity_poly.entity_id
_entity_poly.type
_entity_poly.pdbx_seq_one_letter_code
_entity_poly.pdbx_strand_id
1 'polypeptide(L)'
;MTFDKQTMLDAHVAFELQRWQQASLRATIGEEAGALVAWMETVSLNEIVGSEQVMGFVRRIVIDRPLAPEAVDSIRESVQVALEMLSEDTTPLEALLPRPLYDRLAANVIGMEDLRWEVTHQVVTSSVYTMLISNVLYHGIKDFMLSENAISRKIPGATSLVRFGHNAFVNAAPQVEKMIDRRLIAFIHDNIQETIRESERFLNTAVDVPMMESVAGELWATNSPKTISALS
;
A
#
# COMPACT_ATOMS: atom_id res chain seq x y z
N MET A 1 -14.76 -29.44 -74.90
CA MET A 1 -13.82 -28.34 -74.68
C MET A 1 -12.90 -28.73 -73.54
N THR A 2 -11.68 -29.12 -73.83
CA THR A 2 -10.64 -29.36 -72.82
C THR A 2 -10.03 -27.99 -72.50
N PHE A 3 -10.34 -27.44 -71.33
CA PHE A 3 -9.69 -26.22 -70.88
C PHE A 3 -8.22 -26.54 -70.60
N ASP A 4 -7.34 -25.93 -71.37
CA ASP A 4 -5.90 -26.03 -71.17
C ASP A 4 -5.51 -25.36 -69.85
N LYS A 5 -4.82 -26.10 -68.97
CA LYS A 5 -4.47 -25.65 -67.62
C LYS A 5 -3.61 -24.38 -67.66
N GLN A 6 -2.75 -24.27 -68.67
CA GLN A 6 -1.89 -23.10 -68.86
C GLN A 6 -2.75 -21.87 -69.14
N THR A 7 -3.70 -22.00 -70.07
CA THR A 7 -4.66 -20.94 -70.41
C THR A 7 -5.49 -20.50 -69.20
N MET A 8 -5.91 -21.41 -68.32
CA MET A 8 -6.64 -21.05 -67.09
C MET A 8 -5.76 -20.32 -66.07
N LEU A 9 -4.51 -20.75 -65.91
CA LEU A 9 -3.56 -20.10 -65.01
C LEU A 9 -3.24 -18.68 -65.49
N ASP A 10 -2.98 -18.51 -66.79
CA ASP A 10 -2.67 -17.20 -67.37
C ASP A 10 -3.87 -16.24 -67.24
N ALA A 11 -5.09 -16.74 -67.44
CA ALA A 11 -6.31 -15.96 -67.22
C ALA A 11 -6.50 -15.57 -65.75
N HIS A 12 -6.20 -16.47 -64.80
CA HIS A 12 -6.27 -16.17 -63.37
C HIS A 12 -5.21 -15.16 -62.94
N VAL A 13 -3.96 -15.30 -63.41
CA VAL A 13 -2.88 -14.34 -63.15
C VAL A 13 -3.23 -12.96 -63.69
N ALA A 14 -3.79 -12.88 -64.90
CA ALA A 14 -4.23 -11.61 -65.49
C ALA A 14 -5.36 -10.96 -64.65
N PHE A 15 -6.30 -11.76 -64.15
CA PHE A 15 -7.36 -11.31 -63.26
C PHE A 15 -6.81 -10.76 -61.93
N GLU A 16 -5.89 -11.48 -61.28
CA GLU A 16 -5.26 -11.04 -60.04
C GLU A 16 -4.46 -9.75 -60.26
N LEU A 17 -3.63 -9.69 -61.30
CA LEU A 17 -2.87 -8.47 -61.64
C LEU A 17 -3.78 -7.28 -61.91
N GLN A 18 -4.97 -7.48 -62.48
CA GLN A 18 -5.96 -6.43 -62.68
C GLN A 18 -6.63 -6.01 -61.37
N ARG A 19 -6.80 -6.93 -60.42
CA ARG A 19 -7.38 -6.69 -59.09
C ARG A 19 -6.43 -5.87 -58.19
N TRP A 20 -5.12 -5.98 -58.39
CA TRP A 20 -4.08 -5.27 -57.62
C TRP A 20 -3.55 -3.98 -58.27
N GLN A 21 -4.18 -3.49 -59.34
CA GLN A 21 -3.84 -2.21 -59.99
C GLN A 21 -4.45 -1.01 -59.27
N GLN A 22 -3.85 0.18 -59.40
CA GLN A 22 -4.23 1.39 -58.64
C GLN A 22 -5.74 1.72 -58.61
N ALA A 23 -6.46 1.49 -59.71
CA ALA A 23 -7.90 1.79 -59.81
C ALA A 23 -8.78 0.84 -58.97
N SER A 24 -8.35 -0.41 -58.78
CA SER A 24 -9.05 -1.49 -58.05
C SER A 24 -8.43 -1.78 -56.69
N LEU A 25 -7.18 -1.39 -56.45
CA LEU A 25 -6.38 -1.72 -55.27
C LEU A 25 -7.09 -1.40 -53.95
N ARG A 26 -7.71 -0.22 -53.84
CA ARG A 26 -8.45 0.17 -52.61
C ARG A 26 -9.67 -0.70 -52.37
N ALA A 27 -10.40 -1.05 -53.42
CA ALA A 27 -11.57 -1.92 -53.33
C ALA A 27 -11.14 -3.34 -52.93
N THR A 28 -10.09 -3.86 -53.57
CA THR A 28 -9.49 -5.16 -53.26
C THR A 28 -9.00 -5.23 -51.81
N ILE A 29 -8.25 -4.24 -51.32
CA ILE A 29 -7.82 -4.20 -49.91
C ILE A 29 -9.03 -4.17 -48.97
N GLY A 30 -10.09 -3.42 -49.32
CA GLY A 30 -11.32 -3.38 -48.54
C GLY A 30 -12.05 -4.73 -48.48
N GLU A 31 -12.14 -5.43 -49.61
CA GLU A 31 -12.71 -6.78 -49.69
C GLU A 31 -11.90 -7.79 -48.88
N GLU A 32 -10.56 -7.80 -49.03
CA GLU A 32 -9.69 -8.73 -48.31
C GLU A 32 -9.66 -8.42 -46.80
N ALA A 33 -9.65 -7.15 -46.40
CA ALA A 33 -9.75 -6.76 -45.00
C ALA A 33 -11.12 -7.13 -44.41
N GLY A 34 -12.20 -6.96 -45.18
CA GLY A 34 -13.54 -7.39 -44.78
C GLY A 34 -13.64 -8.90 -44.63
N ALA A 35 -13.06 -9.66 -45.56
CA ALA A 35 -12.98 -11.12 -45.48
C ALA A 35 -12.15 -11.59 -44.28
N LEU A 36 -11.03 -10.91 -43.98
CA LEU A 36 -10.23 -11.16 -42.78
C LEU A 36 -11.05 -10.92 -41.51
N VAL A 37 -11.79 -9.81 -41.42
CA VAL A 37 -12.64 -9.49 -40.26
C VAL A 37 -13.76 -10.52 -40.10
N ALA A 38 -14.46 -10.87 -41.17
CA ALA A 38 -15.49 -11.90 -41.16
C ALA A 38 -14.93 -13.27 -40.75
N TRP A 39 -13.71 -13.61 -41.18
CA TRP A 39 -13.03 -14.83 -40.73
C TRP A 39 -12.64 -14.75 -39.24
N MET A 40 -12.12 -13.61 -38.77
CA MET A 40 -11.80 -13.42 -37.35
C MET A 40 -13.02 -13.52 -36.43
N GLU A 41 -14.23 -13.22 -36.90
CA GLU A 41 -15.48 -13.46 -36.14
C GLU A 41 -15.82 -14.95 -36.00
N THR A 42 -15.27 -15.82 -36.86
CA THR A 42 -15.54 -17.27 -36.84
C THR A 42 -14.50 -18.08 -36.06
N VAL A 43 -13.36 -17.48 -35.72
CA VAL A 43 -12.23 -18.16 -35.08
C VAL A 43 -12.01 -17.63 -33.68
N SER A 44 -11.83 -18.55 -32.74
CA SER A 44 -11.59 -18.20 -31.34
C SER A 44 -10.12 -17.85 -31.09
N LEU A 45 -9.85 -16.90 -30.19
CA LEU A 45 -8.50 -16.32 -29.98
C LEU A 45 -7.42 -17.38 -29.66
N ASN A 46 -7.83 -18.46 -28.99
CA ASN A 46 -7.03 -19.64 -28.65
C ASN A 46 -6.66 -20.53 -29.85
N GLU A 47 -7.32 -20.39 -30.99
CA GLU A 47 -7.00 -21.11 -32.24
C GLU A 47 -5.95 -20.36 -33.08
N ILE A 48 -5.79 -19.05 -32.87
CA ILE A 48 -4.87 -18.18 -33.62
C ILE A 48 -3.61 -17.87 -32.81
N VAL A 49 -3.74 -17.80 -31.48
CA VAL A 49 -2.66 -17.36 -30.59
C VAL A 49 -2.47 -18.38 -29.47
N GLY A 50 -1.23 -18.85 -29.30
CA GLY A 50 -0.90 -19.76 -28.21
C GLY A 50 -1.03 -19.08 -26.84
N SER A 51 -1.46 -19.82 -25.82
CA SER A 51 -1.62 -19.28 -24.45
C SER A 51 -0.36 -18.59 -23.91
N GLU A 52 0.83 -19.05 -24.29
CA GLU A 52 2.10 -18.39 -23.94
C GLU A 52 2.25 -17.01 -24.58
N GLN A 53 1.81 -16.83 -25.83
CA GLN A 53 1.89 -15.55 -26.53
C GLN A 53 0.91 -14.54 -25.94
N VAL A 54 -0.30 -14.99 -25.56
CA VAL A 54 -1.27 -14.14 -24.84
C VAL A 54 -0.72 -13.72 -23.49
N MET A 55 -0.14 -14.64 -22.70
CA MET A 55 0.48 -14.28 -21.41
C MET A 55 1.73 -13.44 -21.55
N GLY A 56 2.55 -13.67 -22.58
CA GLY A 56 3.69 -12.82 -22.91
C GLY A 56 3.27 -11.40 -23.31
N PHE A 57 2.12 -11.24 -23.99
CA PHE A 57 1.56 -9.94 -24.35
C PHE A 57 0.95 -9.23 -23.13
N VAL A 58 0.13 -9.93 -22.34
CA VAL A 58 -0.46 -9.39 -21.10
C VAL A 58 0.63 -8.95 -20.14
N ARG A 59 1.67 -9.77 -19.93
CA ARG A 59 2.79 -9.40 -19.07
C ARG A 59 3.50 -8.14 -19.60
N ARG A 60 3.81 -8.07 -20.89
CA ARG A 60 4.53 -6.94 -21.49
C ARG A 60 3.75 -5.62 -21.47
N ILE A 61 2.42 -5.68 -21.57
CA ILE A 61 1.56 -4.49 -21.69
C ILE A 61 1.01 -4.06 -20.33
N VAL A 62 0.62 -5.02 -19.49
CA VAL A 62 -0.09 -4.75 -18.23
C VAL A 62 0.86 -4.78 -17.03
N ILE A 63 1.87 -5.66 -17.04
CA ILE A 63 2.76 -5.87 -15.89
C ILE A 63 4.06 -5.07 -16.06
N ASP A 64 4.71 -5.16 -17.23
CA ASP A 64 6.06 -4.63 -17.44
C ASP A 64 6.07 -3.17 -17.92
N ARG A 65 4.90 -2.60 -18.25
CA ARG A 65 4.79 -1.21 -18.71
C ARG A 65 4.05 -0.37 -17.68
N PRO A 66 4.74 0.37 -16.80
CA PRO A 66 4.09 1.47 -16.09
C PRO A 66 3.51 2.45 -17.13
N LEU A 67 2.38 3.07 -16.80
CA LEU A 67 1.77 4.11 -17.63
C LEU A 67 2.85 5.14 -18.00
N ALA A 68 2.94 5.49 -19.29
CA ALA A 68 3.88 6.51 -19.74
C ALA A 68 3.65 7.82 -18.96
N PRO A 69 4.68 8.57 -18.55
CA PRO A 69 4.53 9.81 -17.80
C PRO A 69 3.50 10.76 -18.42
N GLU A 70 3.50 10.87 -19.74
CA GLU A 70 2.56 11.72 -20.49
C GLU A 70 1.09 11.28 -20.34
N ALA A 71 0.85 9.97 -20.23
CA ALA A 71 -0.49 9.44 -19.99
C ALA A 71 -0.94 9.71 -18.54
N VAL A 72 -0.03 9.61 -17.57
CA VAL A 72 -0.31 9.96 -16.17
C VAL A 72 -0.62 11.44 -16.02
N ASP A 73 0.14 12.31 -16.69
CA ASP A 73 -0.09 13.75 -16.67
C ASP A 73 -1.42 14.12 -17.32
N SER A 74 -1.79 13.49 -18.44
CA SER A 74 -3.09 13.71 -19.08
C SER A 74 -4.27 13.25 -18.20
N ILE A 75 -4.14 12.12 -17.50
CA ILE A 75 -5.14 11.67 -16.52
C ILE A 75 -5.25 12.69 -15.37
N ARG A 76 -4.12 13.19 -14.87
CA ARG A 76 -4.10 14.18 -13.78
C ARG A 76 -4.80 15.48 -14.18
N GLU A 77 -4.47 16.03 -15.35
CA GLU A 77 -5.10 17.24 -15.88
C GLU A 77 -6.61 17.05 -16.04
N SER A 78 -7.02 15.90 -16.60
CA SER A 78 -8.44 15.58 -16.77
C SER A 78 -9.19 15.49 -15.43
N VAL A 79 -8.56 14.90 -14.41
CA VAL A 79 -9.13 14.83 -13.06
C VAL A 79 -9.20 16.22 -12.42
N GLN A 80 -8.18 17.06 -12.58
CA GLN A 80 -8.18 18.43 -12.05
C GLN A 80 -9.29 19.27 -12.66
N VAL A 81 -9.41 19.26 -14.00
CA VAL A 81 -10.48 19.98 -14.70
C VAL A 81 -11.86 19.48 -14.26
N ALA A 82 -12.04 18.16 -14.13
CA ALA A 82 -13.28 17.59 -13.63
C ALA A 82 -13.60 18.04 -12.18
N LEU A 83 -12.61 18.06 -11.29
CA LEU A 83 -12.78 18.54 -9.91
C LEU A 83 -13.10 20.04 -9.84
N GLU A 84 -12.47 20.86 -10.67
CA GLU A 84 -12.77 22.29 -10.78
C GLU A 84 -14.22 22.53 -11.22
N MET A 85 -14.68 21.80 -12.25
CA MET A 85 -16.07 21.87 -12.70
C MET A 85 -17.06 21.41 -11.62
N LEU A 86 -16.71 20.40 -10.83
CA LEU A 86 -17.55 19.87 -9.76
C LEU A 86 -17.50 20.72 -8.47
N SER A 87 -16.53 21.64 -8.35
CA SER A 87 -16.40 22.52 -7.18
C SER A 87 -17.51 23.59 -7.14
N GLU A 88 -18.17 23.88 -8.25
CA GLU A 88 -19.35 24.75 -8.30
C GLU A 88 -20.67 23.96 -8.30
N ASP A 89 -20.59 22.63 -8.39
CA ASP A 89 -21.74 21.73 -8.43
C ASP A 89 -22.20 21.35 -7.00
N THR A 90 -23.52 21.14 -6.86
CA THR A 90 -24.17 20.71 -5.61
C THR A 90 -24.39 19.21 -5.55
N THR A 91 -23.88 18.47 -6.54
CA THR A 91 -24.00 17.02 -6.60
C THR A 91 -23.21 16.36 -5.46
N PRO A 92 -23.84 15.49 -4.64
CA PRO A 92 -23.16 14.74 -3.57
C PRO A 92 -22.06 13.81 -4.12
N LEU A 93 -20.99 13.63 -3.35
CA LEU A 93 -19.86 12.77 -3.74
C LEU A 93 -20.30 11.35 -4.10
N GLU A 94 -21.27 10.77 -3.38
CA GLU A 94 -21.78 9.42 -3.66
C GLU A 94 -22.49 9.26 -5.00
N ALA A 95 -23.02 10.35 -5.57
CA ALA A 95 -23.61 10.34 -6.90
C ALA A 95 -22.55 10.41 -8.00
N LEU A 96 -21.37 10.97 -7.69
CA LEU A 96 -20.24 11.13 -8.62
C LEU A 96 -19.29 9.92 -8.58
N LEU A 97 -19.05 9.40 -7.37
CA LEU A 97 -18.15 8.28 -7.12
C LEU A 97 -18.95 7.10 -6.54
N PRO A 98 -19.21 6.04 -7.31
CA PRO A 98 -19.94 4.89 -6.78
C PRO A 98 -19.16 4.21 -5.64
N ARG A 99 -19.87 3.80 -4.58
CA ARG A 99 -19.27 3.08 -3.44
C ARG A 99 -18.34 1.91 -3.84
N PRO A 100 -18.70 1.02 -4.79
CA PRO A 100 -17.81 -0.07 -5.20
C PRO A 100 -16.50 0.40 -5.88
N LEU A 101 -16.50 1.58 -6.49
CA LEU A 101 -15.28 2.18 -7.03
C LEU A 101 -14.42 2.74 -5.89
N TYR A 102 -15.04 3.44 -4.94
CA TYR A 102 -14.35 3.90 -3.72
C TYR A 102 -13.69 2.75 -2.97
N ASP A 103 -14.42 1.67 -2.69
CA ASP A 103 -13.89 0.52 -1.94
C ASP A 103 -12.69 -0.12 -2.65
N ARG A 104 -12.70 -0.18 -3.99
CA ARG A 104 -11.55 -0.68 -4.77
C ARG A 104 -10.35 0.25 -4.69
N LEU A 105 -10.56 1.56 -4.77
CA LEU A 105 -9.48 2.54 -4.62
C LEU A 105 -8.89 2.48 -3.20
N ALA A 106 -9.75 2.44 -2.18
CA ALA A 106 -9.34 2.30 -0.79
C ALA A 106 -8.54 1.01 -0.56
N ALA A 107 -9.04 -0.14 -1.04
CA ALA A 107 -8.33 -1.42 -0.92
C ALA A 107 -6.96 -1.41 -1.61
N ASN A 108 -6.86 -0.79 -2.80
CA ASN A 108 -5.59 -0.65 -3.50
C ASN A 108 -4.60 0.22 -2.71
N VAL A 109 -5.05 1.35 -2.17
CA VAL A 109 -4.22 2.27 -1.37
C VAL A 109 -3.76 1.59 -0.06
N ILE A 110 -4.66 0.89 0.63
CA ILE A 110 -4.36 0.13 1.85
C ILE A 110 -3.36 -1.00 1.57
N GLY A 111 -3.45 -1.61 0.37
CA GLY A 111 -2.54 -2.66 -0.08
C GLY A 111 -1.12 -2.19 -0.42
N MET A 112 -0.85 -0.89 -0.49
CA MET A 112 0.47 -0.35 -0.81
C MET A 112 1.42 -0.46 0.40
N GLU A 113 2.42 -1.34 0.31
CA GLU A 113 3.40 -1.54 1.39
C GLU A 113 4.16 -0.26 1.76
N ASP A 114 4.56 0.53 0.77
CA ASP A 114 5.27 1.81 0.99
C ASP A 114 4.44 2.83 1.77
N LEU A 115 3.13 2.90 1.49
CA LEU A 115 2.24 3.80 2.20
C LEU A 115 1.99 3.32 3.63
N ARG A 116 1.82 2.00 3.82
CA ARG A 116 1.73 1.41 5.16
C ARG A 116 2.99 1.69 5.97
N TRP A 117 4.15 1.59 5.33
CA TRP A 117 5.44 1.93 5.94
C TRP A 117 5.50 3.40 6.35
N GLU A 118 5.12 4.31 5.47
CA GLU A 118 5.13 5.76 5.75
C GLU A 118 4.17 6.12 6.88
N VAL A 119 2.94 5.58 6.88
CA VAL A 119 1.98 5.77 7.98
C VAL A 119 2.53 5.21 9.28
N THR A 120 3.15 4.02 9.25
CA THR A 120 3.81 3.44 10.44
C THR A 120 4.91 4.35 10.94
N HIS A 121 5.74 4.87 10.04
CA HIS A 121 6.83 5.77 10.38
C HIS A 121 6.32 7.05 11.02
N GLN A 122 5.26 7.66 10.49
CA GLN A 122 4.63 8.85 11.06
C GLN A 122 4.00 8.59 12.43
N VAL A 123 3.36 7.42 12.62
CA VAL A 123 2.79 7.03 13.93
C VAL A 123 3.90 6.82 14.96
N VAL A 124 4.98 6.11 14.61
CA VAL A 124 6.12 5.87 15.51
C VAL A 124 6.88 7.15 15.84
N THR A 125 6.98 8.08 14.89
CA THR A 125 7.63 9.38 15.11
C THR A 125 6.70 10.44 15.72
N SER A 126 5.41 10.09 15.92
CA SER A 126 4.43 11.00 16.51
C SER A 126 4.72 11.30 17.98
N SER A 127 4.22 12.45 18.43
CA SER A 127 4.24 12.85 19.84
C SER A 127 3.46 11.88 20.73
N VAL A 128 2.45 11.19 20.19
CA VAL A 128 1.63 10.21 20.91
C VAL A 128 2.44 8.95 21.24
N TYR A 129 3.19 8.41 20.27
CA TYR A 129 4.08 7.26 20.53
C TYR A 129 5.24 7.64 21.45
N THR A 130 5.78 8.86 21.30
CA THR A 130 6.79 9.41 22.21
C THR A 130 6.28 9.53 23.65
N MET A 131 5.01 9.93 23.83
CA MET A 131 4.38 9.98 25.14
C MET A 131 4.20 8.58 25.73
N LEU A 132 3.85 7.60 24.89
CA LEU A 132 3.68 6.21 25.28
C LEU A 132 5.02 5.61 25.73
N ILE A 133 6.10 5.73 24.94
CA ILE A 133 7.44 5.24 25.31
C ILE A 133 7.98 5.96 26.57
N SER A 134 7.70 7.25 26.71
CA SER A 134 8.08 8.01 27.91
C SER A 134 7.35 7.53 29.15
N ASN A 135 6.06 7.19 29.02
CA ASN A 135 5.26 6.64 30.10
C ASN A 135 5.73 5.24 30.52
N VAL A 136 6.10 4.42 29.52
CA VAL A 136 6.73 3.10 29.69
C VAL A 136 8.04 3.21 30.45
N LEU A 137 8.94 4.11 30.05
CA LEU A 137 10.21 4.33 30.73
C LEU A 137 10.01 4.86 32.15
N TYR A 138 9.07 5.80 32.33
CA TYR A 138 8.77 6.37 33.63
C TYR A 138 8.26 5.32 34.63
N HIS A 139 7.28 4.50 34.24
CA HIS A 139 6.74 3.45 35.10
C HIS A 139 7.78 2.36 35.37
N GLY A 140 8.55 1.94 34.35
CA GLY A 140 9.65 0.99 34.55
C GLY A 140 10.69 1.48 35.56
N ILE A 141 11.09 2.75 35.49
CA ILE A 141 12.03 3.34 36.46
C ILE A 141 11.38 3.47 37.85
N LYS A 142 10.12 3.90 37.91
CA LYS A 142 9.38 4.05 39.18
C LYS A 142 9.21 2.71 39.89
N ASP A 143 8.87 1.65 39.18
CA ASP A 143 8.69 0.30 39.74
C ASP A 143 10.03 -0.30 40.19
N PHE A 144 11.12 -0.04 39.47
CA PHE A 144 12.48 -0.32 39.95
C PHE A 144 12.76 0.38 41.29
N MET A 145 12.48 1.68 41.39
CA MET A 145 12.70 2.45 42.63
C MET A 145 11.82 1.98 43.80
N LEU A 146 10.58 1.56 43.54
CA LEU A 146 9.64 1.13 44.56
C LEU A 146 9.88 -0.30 45.04
N SER A 147 10.24 -1.21 44.12
CA SER A 147 10.62 -2.58 44.46
C SER A 147 11.91 -2.65 45.27
N GLU A 148 12.90 -1.78 45.01
CA GLU A 148 14.15 -1.73 45.78
C GLU A 148 14.04 -0.96 47.12
N ASN A 149 13.11 0.00 47.26
CA ASN A 149 12.88 0.69 48.54
C ASN A 149 12.23 -0.19 49.64
N ALA A 150 11.83 -1.42 49.31
CA ALA A 150 11.29 -2.38 50.27
C ALA A 150 12.33 -2.91 51.28
N ILE A 151 13.64 -2.74 51.03
CA ILE A 151 14.70 -3.21 51.94
C ILE A 151 14.87 -2.33 53.19
N SER A 152 14.37 -1.08 53.17
CA SER A 152 14.50 -0.17 54.33
C SER A 152 13.44 -0.39 55.43
N ARG A 153 12.36 -1.15 55.16
CA ARG A 153 11.21 -1.23 56.08
C ARG A 153 11.01 -2.54 56.85
N LYS A 154 11.93 -3.52 56.81
CA LYS A 154 11.79 -4.78 57.56
C LYS A 154 13.06 -5.24 58.29
N ILE A 155 13.60 -4.42 59.20
CA ILE A 155 14.50 -4.93 60.24
C ILE A 155 14.08 -4.36 61.62
N PRO A 156 13.40 -5.14 62.46
CA PRO A 156 13.27 -4.85 63.88
C PRO A 156 14.66 -4.89 64.53
N GLY A 157 15.13 -3.77 65.09
CA GLY A 157 16.34 -3.73 65.95
C GLY A 157 17.64 -3.14 65.38
N ALA A 158 17.67 -2.56 64.16
CA ALA A 158 18.90 -2.00 63.59
C ALA A 158 19.10 -0.50 63.88
N THR A 159 19.25 -0.11 65.15
CA THR A 159 19.67 1.26 65.51
C THR A 159 21.19 1.39 65.70
N SER A 160 21.93 0.27 65.77
CA SER A 160 23.36 0.30 66.16
C SER A 160 24.38 0.15 65.00
N LEU A 161 23.95 -0.06 63.75
CA LEU A 161 24.87 -0.26 62.61
C LEU A 161 25.08 0.99 61.72
N VAL A 162 24.28 2.04 61.89
CA VAL A 162 24.36 3.26 61.05
C VAL A 162 25.64 4.08 61.34
N ARG A 163 26.18 4.01 62.57
CA ARG A 163 27.36 4.80 62.97
C ARG A 163 28.70 4.26 62.47
N PHE A 164 28.76 3.01 61.99
CA PHE A 164 29.98 2.44 61.38
C PHE A 164 29.97 2.59 59.84
N GLY A 165 28.81 2.86 59.23
CA GLY A 165 28.65 2.97 57.78
C GLY A 165 29.14 4.27 57.14
N HIS A 166 29.41 5.33 57.93
CA HIS A 166 29.74 6.64 57.37
C HIS A 166 31.09 6.68 56.63
N ASN A 167 32.07 5.84 57.03
CA ASN A 167 33.39 5.79 56.37
C ASN A 167 33.51 4.72 55.28
N ALA A 168 32.59 3.75 55.20
CA ALA A 168 32.56 2.73 54.16
C ALA A 168 31.76 3.18 52.91
N PHE A 169 30.82 4.13 53.08
CA PHE A 169 29.97 4.62 52.00
C PHE A 169 30.72 5.41 50.93
N VAL A 170 31.79 6.12 51.31
CA VAL A 170 32.56 6.98 50.40
C VAL A 170 33.47 6.15 49.46
N ASN A 171 33.93 4.97 49.89
CA ASN A 171 34.82 4.11 49.10
C ASN A 171 34.09 3.03 48.28
N ALA A 172 32.81 2.80 48.55
CA ALA A 172 31.99 1.80 47.84
C ALA A 172 31.09 2.39 46.75
N ALA A 173 31.05 3.72 46.59
CA ALA A 173 30.20 4.40 45.60
C ALA A 173 30.28 3.80 44.17
N PRO A 174 31.47 3.47 43.63
CA PRO A 174 31.57 2.90 42.27
C PRO A 174 31.03 1.47 42.16
N GLN A 175 31.01 0.72 43.26
CA GLN A 175 30.54 -0.67 43.31
C GLN A 175 29.03 -0.71 43.53
N VAL A 176 28.50 0.24 44.31
CA VAL A 176 27.07 0.47 44.48
C VAL A 176 26.45 0.92 43.16
N GLU A 177 27.09 1.85 42.44
CA GLU A 177 26.64 2.30 41.12
C GLU A 177 26.58 1.15 40.10
N LYS A 178 27.67 0.36 39.97
CA LYS A 178 27.68 -0.82 39.09
C LYS A 178 26.64 -1.89 39.46
N MET A 179 26.30 -2.01 40.74
CA MET A 179 25.28 -2.96 41.21
C MET A 179 23.88 -2.46 40.89
N ILE A 180 23.62 -1.17 41.07
CA ILE A 180 22.36 -0.50 40.67
C ILE A 180 22.20 -0.62 39.15
N ASP A 181 23.24 -0.33 38.37
CA ASP A 181 23.22 -0.48 36.90
C ASP A 181 22.88 -1.90 36.46
N ARG A 182 23.55 -2.91 37.01
CA ARG A 182 23.29 -4.32 36.66
C ARG A 182 21.87 -4.75 37.02
N ARG A 183 21.33 -4.28 38.14
CA ARG A 183 19.97 -4.63 38.60
C ARG A 183 18.90 -3.88 37.82
N LEU A 184 19.14 -2.61 37.49
CA LEU A 184 18.29 -1.85 36.59
C LEU A 184 18.21 -2.55 35.22
N ILE A 185 19.34 -2.99 34.66
CA ILE A 185 19.38 -3.75 33.40
C ILE A 185 18.59 -5.06 33.50
N ALA A 186 18.72 -5.81 34.59
CA ALA A 186 17.97 -7.06 34.80
C ALA A 186 16.45 -6.81 34.97
N PHE A 187 16.06 -5.80 35.76
CA PHE A 187 14.66 -5.41 35.95
C PHE A 187 14.02 -4.94 34.64
N ILE A 188 14.75 -4.14 33.85
CA ILE A 188 14.36 -3.76 32.50
C ILE A 188 14.16 -5.03 31.68
N HIS A 189 15.13 -5.95 31.63
CA HIS A 189 15.01 -7.18 30.83
C HIS A 189 13.76 -8.01 31.15
N ASP A 190 13.43 -8.14 32.45
CA ASP A 190 12.32 -8.99 32.91
C ASP A 190 10.94 -8.34 32.74
N ASN A 191 10.83 -7.00 32.88
CA ASN A 191 9.54 -6.28 32.86
C ASN A 191 9.27 -5.56 31.53
N ILE A 192 10.31 -5.28 30.72
CA ILE A 192 10.14 -4.61 29.43
C ILE A 192 9.40 -5.48 28.41
N GLN A 193 9.36 -6.80 28.60
CA GLN A 193 8.69 -7.72 27.68
C GLN A 193 7.17 -7.55 27.63
N GLU A 194 6.53 -7.26 28.77
CA GLU A 194 5.09 -6.98 28.82
C GLU A 194 4.77 -5.64 28.18
N THR A 195 5.64 -4.66 28.41
CA THR A 195 5.48 -3.31 27.88
C THR A 195 5.83 -3.19 26.39
N ILE A 196 6.80 -3.95 25.90
CA ILE A 196 7.07 -4.12 24.46
C ILE A 196 5.85 -4.74 23.78
N ARG A 197 5.23 -5.76 24.39
CA ARG A 197 4.01 -6.38 23.84
C ARG A 197 2.82 -5.41 23.78
N GLU A 198 2.73 -4.46 24.69
CA GLU A 198 1.69 -3.42 24.68
C GLU A 198 1.97 -2.37 23.59
N SER A 199 3.22 -1.93 23.45
CA SER A 199 3.67 -1.04 22.36
C SER A 199 3.50 -1.69 20.98
N GLU A 200 3.85 -2.97 20.86
CA GLU A 200 3.68 -3.76 19.64
C GLU A 200 2.21 -3.95 19.28
N ARG A 201 1.33 -4.19 20.27
CA ARG A 201 -0.11 -4.20 20.05
C ARG A 201 -0.64 -2.85 19.58
N PHE A 202 -0.21 -1.75 20.21
CA PHE A 202 -0.59 -0.40 19.79
C PHE A 202 -0.16 -0.10 18.35
N LEU A 203 1.09 -0.42 17.99
CA LEU A 203 1.60 -0.21 16.63
C LEU A 203 0.90 -1.08 15.59
N ASN A 204 0.65 -2.35 15.92
CA ASN A 204 -0.09 -3.24 15.04
C ASN A 204 -1.54 -2.76 14.87
N THR A 205 -2.23 -2.34 15.93
CA THR A 205 -3.61 -1.84 15.81
C THR A 205 -3.69 -0.44 15.17
N ALA A 206 -2.68 0.40 15.34
CA ALA A 206 -2.69 1.74 14.76
C ALA A 206 -2.46 1.74 13.23
N VAL A 207 -1.91 0.65 12.68
CA VAL A 207 -1.48 0.60 11.28
C VAL A 207 -1.79 -0.75 10.59
N ASP A 208 -2.71 -1.55 11.15
CA ASP A 208 -3.19 -2.76 10.51
C ASP A 208 -4.23 -2.47 9.42
N VAL A 209 -4.35 -3.45 8.51
CA VAL A 209 -5.30 -3.40 7.39
C VAL A 209 -6.75 -3.20 7.89
N PRO A 210 -7.24 -3.92 8.92
CA PRO A 210 -8.60 -3.71 9.44
C PRO A 210 -8.88 -2.28 9.93
N MET A 211 -7.94 -1.65 10.63
CA MET A 211 -8.10 -0.27 11.07
C MET A 211 -8.13 0.69 9.87
N MET A 212 -7.24 0.50 8.89
CA MET A 212 -7.25 1.33 7.68
C MET A 212 -8.55 1.17 6.88
N GLU A 213 -9.11 -0.04 6.80
CA GLU A 213 -10.42 -0.31 6.21
C GLU A 213 -11.54 0.40 6.99
N SER A 214 -11.48 0.39 8.33
CA SER A 214 -12.43 1.11 9.18
C SER A 214 -12.37 2.62 8.94
N VAL A 215 -11.17 3.20 8.92
CA VAL A 215 -10.95 4.62 8.64
C VAL A 215 -11.46 4.99 7.25
N ALA A 216 -11.18 4.18 6.22
CA ALA A 216 -11.73 4.39 4.88
C ALA A 216 -13.28 4.33 4.91
N GLY A 217 -13.85 3.38 5.64
CA GLY A 217 -15.30 3.30 5.84
C GLY A 217 -15.90 4.56 6.48
N GLU A 218 -15.26 5.10 7.52
CA GLU A 218 -15.66 6.34 8.20
C GLU A 218 -15.51 7.58 7.31
N LEU A 219 -14.40 7.67 6.56
CA LEU A 219 -14.17 8.74 5.60
C LEU A 219 -15.25 8.73 4.52
N TRP A 220 -15.64 7.57 4.03
CA TRP A 220 -16.78 7.46 3.13
C TRP A 220 -18.06 7.94 3.80
N ALA A 221 -18.44 7.35 4.94
CA ALA A 221 -19.70 7.67 5.61
C ALA A 221 -19.83 9.17 5.94
N THR A 222 -18.72 9.81 6.27
CA THR A 222 -18.66 11.24 6.62
C THR A 222 -18.76 12.15 5.40
N ASN A 223 -18.22 11.74 4.26
CA ASN A 223 -18.02 12.63 3.10
C ASN A 223 -18.89 12.29 1.89
N SER A 224 -19.41 11.07 1.77
CA SER A 224 -20.28 10.64 0.67
C SER A 224 -21.51 11.54 0.49
N PRO A 225 -22.17 12.04 1.57
CA PRO A 225 -23.34 12.91 1.43
C PRO A 225 -22.98 14.37 1.13
N LYS A 226 -21.70 14.75 1.21
CA LYS A 226 -21.25 16.13 1.01
C LYS A 226 -20.95 16.40 -0.46
N THR A 227 -21.03 17.66 -0.86
CA THR A 227 -20.60 18.13 -2.18
C THR A 227 -19.08 18.20 -2.24
N ILE A 228 -18.49 18.16 -3.44
CA ILE A 228 -17.02 18.27 -3.59
C ILE A 228 -16.50 19.60 -3.02
N SER A 229 -17.26 20.69 -3.18
CA SER A 229 -16.97 22.00 -2.58
C SER A 229 -16.93 22.04 -1.05
N ALA A 230 -17.63 21.11 -0.38
CA ALA A 230 -17.62 21.03 1.08
C ALA A 230 -16.48 20.14 1.63
N LEU A 231 -15.64 19.58 0.74
CA LEU A 231 -14.49 18.74 1.06
C LEU A 231 -13.15 19.47 0.92
N SER A 232 -13.13 20.64 0.29
CA SER A 232 -11.99 21.57 0.17
C SER A 232 -11.93 22.57 1.32
#